data_AF-A0A930Y2K0-F1
#
_entry.id   AF-A0A930Y2K0-F1
#
_cell.length_a   1.000
_cell.length_b   1.000
_cell.length_c   1.000
_cell.angle_alpha   90.00
_cell.angle_beta   90.00
_cell.angle_gamma   90.00
#
_symmetry.space_group_name_H-M   'P 1'
#
loop_
_entity.id
_entity.type
_entity.pdbx_description
1 polymer ?
#
loop_
_entity_poly.entity_id
_entity_poly.type
_entity_poly.pdbx_seq_one_letter_code
_entity_poly.pdbx_strand_id
1 'polypeptide(L)' 'MSVFNVAKYILEQQGEMAAMKLQKLVYYSQCWALVWDEEPLFDEEIQAW' A
#
# COMPACT_ATOMS: atom_id res chain seq x y z
N MET A 1 -1.70 -11.29 2.45
CA MET A 1 -2.51 -10.13 2.92
C MET A 1 -2.91 -9.34 1.68
N SER A 2 -4.11 -8.76 1.61
CA SER A 2 -4.57 -8.10 0.36
C SER A 2 -4.19 -6.62 0.33
N VAL A 3 -4.02 -6.07 -0.87
CA VAL A 3 -3.91 -4.63 -1.13
C VAL A 3 -5.01 -3.81 -0.41
N PHE A 4 -6.22 -4.36 -0.30
CA PHE A 4 -7.34 -3.68 0.40
C PHE A 4 -7.14 -3.61 1.91
N ASN A 5 -6.46 -4.58 2.51
CA ASN A 5 -6.17 -4.55 3.95
C ASN A 5 -5.17 -3.43 4.27
N VAL A 6 -4.13 -3.29 3.44
CA VAL A 6 -3.14 -2.22 3.56
C VAL A 6 -3.79 -0.85 3.32
N ALA A 7 -4.62 -0.73 2.28
CA ALA A 7 -5.36 0.50 2.01
C ALA A 7 -6.29 0.89 3.16
N LYS A 8 -7.04 -0.08 3.70
CA LYS A 8 -7.91 0.13 4.87
C LYS A 8 -7.10 0.56 6.09
N TYR A 9 -5.97 -0.10 6.36
CA TYR A 9 -5.10 0.27 7.48
C TYR A 9 -4.59 1.71 7.35
N ILE A 10 -4.15 2.12 6.15
CA ILE A 10 -3.70 3.50 5.90
C ILE A 10 -4.84 4.50 6.15
N LEU A 11 -6.06 4.21 5.68
CA LEU A 11 -7.23 5.06 5.91
C LEU A 11 -7.62 5.14 7.39
N GLU A 12 -7.52 4.05 8.14
CA GLU A 12 -7.78 4.04 9.59
C GLU A 12 -6.76 4.88 10.36
N GLN A 13 -5.49 4.90 9.93
CA GLN A 13 -4.42 5.64 10.60
C GLN A 13 -4.34 7.12 10.20
N GLN A 14 -4.61 7.44 8.94
CA GLN A 14 -4.38 8.77 8.35
C GLN A 14 -5.67 9.51 7.99
N GLY A 15 -6.82 8.85 8.09
CA GLY A 15 -8.12 9.38 7.66
C GLY A 15 -8.33 9.31 6.15
N GLU A 16 -9.50 9.81 5.72
CA GLU A 16 -9.88 9.86 4.32
C GLU A 16 -8.91 10.74 3.51
N MET A 17 -8.62 10.31 2.28
CA MET A 17 -7.74 11.03 1.38
C MET A 17 -8.09 10.75 -0.07
N ALA A 18 -7.54 11.55 -0.99
CA ALA A 18 -7.70 11.33 -2.41
C ALA A 18 -7.19 9.93 -2.83
N ALA A 19 -7.95 9.25 -3.69
CA ALA A 19 -7.63 7.90 -4.16
C ALA A 19 -6.21 7.77 -4.71
N MET A 20 -5.74 8.78 -5.45
CA MET A 20 -4.38 8.82 -6.00
C MET A 20 -3.29 8.85 -4.92
N LYS A 21 -3.54 9.56 -3.80
CA LYS A 21 -2.61 9.59 -2.66
C LYS A 21 -2.56 8.23 -1.98
N LEU A 22 -3.72 7.62 -1.77
CA LEU A 22 -3.82 6.28 -1.17
C LEU A 22 -3.09 5.23 -2.03
N GLN A 23 -3.30 5.25 -3.34
CA GLN A 23 -2.64 4.34 -4.29
C GLN A 23 -1.11 4.43 -4.20
N LYS A 24 -0.55 5.65 -4.15
CA LYS A 24 0.90 5.84 -4.00
C LYS A 24 1.41 5.33 -2.66
N LEU A 25 0.68 5.56 -1.56
CA LEU A 25 1.08 5.08 -0.24
C LEU A 25 1.09 3.54 -0.16
N VAL A 26 0.09 2.89 -0.74
CA VAL A 26 0.02 1.43 -0.80
C VAL A 26 1.16 0.88 -1.66
N TYR A 27 1.43 1.49 -2.82
CA TYR A 27 2.58 1.14 -3.68
C TYR A 27 3.92 1.27 -2.93
N TYR A 28 4.15 2.39 -2.25
CA TYR A 28 5.39 2.58 -1.50
C TYR A 28 5.53 1.62 -0.32
N SER A 29 4.43 1.22 0.31
CA SER A 29 4.45 0.22 1.39
C SER A 29 4.95 -1.12 0.87
N GLN A 30 4.50 -1.55 -0.31
CA GLN A 30 4.99 -2.76 -0.97
C GLN A 30 6.49 -2.66 -1.30
N CYS A 31 6.93 -1.54 -1.89
CA CYS A 31 8.35 -1.34 -2.19
C CYS A 31 9.20 -1.36 -0.91
N TRP A 32 8.69 -0.80 0.19
CA TRP A 32 9.39 -0.82 1.47
C TRP A 32 9.59 -2.25 1.97
N ALA A 33 8.53 -3.06 2.02
CA ALA A 33 8.65 -4.45 2.45
C ALA A 33 9.55 -5.28 1.55
N LEU A 34 9.48 -5.11 0.23
CA LEU A 34 10.38 -5.80 -0.70
C LEU A 34 11.86 -5.44 -0.48
N VAL A 35 12.16 -4.20 -0.09
CA VAL A 35 13.54 -3.76 0.17
C VAL A 35 14.07 -4.27 1.51
N TRP A 36 13.23 -4.32 2.54
CA TRP A 36 13.66 -4.62 3.90
C TRP A 36 13.45 -6.07 4.33
N ASP A 37 12.31 -6.64 3.95
CA ASP A 37 11.87 -7.98 4.35
C ASP A 37 12.03 -8.99 3.21
N GLU A 38 12.43 -8.55 2.01
CA GLU A 38 12.54 -9.34 0.77
C GLU A 38 11.24 -10.07 0.38
N GLU A 39 10.11 -9.71 1.01
CA GLU A 39 8.80 -10.34 0.85
C GLU A 39 7.74 -9.28 0.49
N PRO A 40 6.85 -9.57 -0.49
CA PRO A 40 5.72 -8.70 -0.79
C PRO A 40 4.70 -8.65 0.37
N LEU A 41 4.16 -7.47 0.70
CA LEU A 41 3.04 -7.35 1.66
C LEU A 41 1.75 -7.94 1.10
N PHE A 42 1.60 -7.87 -0.22
CA PHE A 42 0.45 -8.36 -0.96
C PHE A 42 0.86 -8.79 -2.38
N ASP A 43 0.10 -9.73 -2.96
CA ASP A 43 0.42 -10.35 -4.25
C ASP A 43 -0.20 -9.58 -5.43
N GLU A 44 -1.18 -8.73 -5.18
CA GLU A 44 -1.85 -7.95 -6.22
C GLU A 44 -0.90 -6.93 -6.88
N GLU A 45 -0.94 -6.84 -8.20
CA GLU A 45 -0.20 -5.83 -8.94
C GLU A 45 -0.79 -4.43 -8.67
N ILE A 46 0.08 -3.49 -8.30
CA ILE A 46 -0.26 -2.08 -8.14
C ILE A 46 0.76 -1.21 -8.86
N GLN A 47 0.29 -0.15 -9.50
CA GLN A 47 1.11 0.83 -10.21
C GLN A 47 0.92 2.21 -9.58
N ALA A 48 1.98 3.01 -9.54
CA ALA A 48 1.93 4.41 -9.12
C ALA A 48 2.10 5.31 -10.36
N TRP A 49 1.13 6.20 -10.60
CA TRP A 49 1.10 7.16 -11.72
C TRP A 49 1.24 8.61 -11.22
#